data_AF-A0AAD9IH64-F1
#
_entry.id   AF-A0AAD9IH64-F1
#
_cell.length_a   1.000
_cell.length_b   1.000
_cell.length_c   1.000
_cell.angle_alpha   90.00
_cell.angle_beta   90.00
_cell.angle_gamma   90.00
#
_symmetry.space_group_name_H-M   'P 1'
#
loop_
_entity.id
_entity.type
_entity.pdbx_description
1 polymer ?
#
loop_
_entity_poly.entity_id
_entity_poly.type
_entity_poly.pdbx_seq_one_letter_code
_entity_poly.pdbx_strand_id
1 'polypeptide(L)'
;MTNFLTRELLESVADNGTVIVTVGNTGRRNFLENLIQSLRRAGCSSLVVGSVDANLTAWLTEREVPTFAIDLGRDAQDADTSGNLEWRGRTYLKLMKAKVSTILTGIRLGYSVLWTDSDVVWLRNPIPLLARYPDHDVLASSDHMYSAERTEKLEHHNNYYYQPNTGIALYRPSAEHVVLGWLYCLSEGKDSDQPCLGRLLQRDLKPIESPEANAALYVAVQVLWAYYGSTIFGTLPINYFVGGQMWRCPEAKINRLRDDSLWLLDGADRYEHPVGFISYEPEIADSLLQAAAAHVNLTEDEARQQRQKQYGDAWDRAFLPDKIPHLNLVNNQLSQLRTQIVLARELGGAAAILPYFMCGSTKDSFRWDGRVEWSASAIPFRCPADYILDFRAIQKENPNGFRETSFLQRDEARTLNQTRLDITICKKGDTDCVDGEVPVDIPSGRATLRLLPGRTLKQLRTVLGPAIKEHKLLHFQGNMTELLVMSPPEVADQSKATQQYMMASCCMHDDPAGSIRYDLFWDLPGHYSARGEFIKGNKAY
;
A
#
# COMPACT_ATOMS: atom_id res chain seq x y z
N MET A 1 -6.86 33.18 16.30
CA MET A 1 -5.49 33.58 15.89
C MET A 1 -5.14 32.75 14.68
N THR A 2 -4.96 33.36 13.52
CA THR A 2 -4.52 32.68 12.29
C THR A 2 -2.99 32.62 12.33
N ASN A 3 -2.43 31.50 12.78
CA ASN A 3 -0.98 31.30 12.84
C ASN A 3 -0.45 31.08 11.42
N PHE A 4 0.29 32.01 10.84
CA PHE A 4 1.01 31.78 9.58
C PHE A 4 2.35 31.09 9.86
N LEU A 5 3.02 30.57 8.81
CA LEU A 5 4.39 30.08 8.95
C LEU A 5 5.32 31.28 9.20
N THR A 6 5.88 31.41 10.41
CA THR A 6 6.75 32.53 10.79
C THR A 6 8.19 32.09 11.01
N ARG A 7 9.09 33.08 11.05
CA ARG A 7 10.51 32.86 11.37
C ARG A 7 10.66 32.24 12.74
N GLU A 8 9.96 32.78 13.75
CA GLU A 8 10.06 32.36 15.15
C GLU A 8 9.65 30.89 15.33
N LEU A 9 8.58 30.47 14.63
CA LEU A 9 8.14 29.08 14.62
C LEU A 9 9.21 28.15 14.02
N LEU A 10 9.78 28.52 12.86
CA LEU A 10 10.84 27.73 12.24
C LEU A 10 12.11 27.69 13.11
N GLU A 11 12.50 28.81 13.70
CA GLU A 11 13.66 28.93 14.62
C GLU A 11 13.53 27.96 15.79
N SER A 12 12.31 27.78 16.33
CA SER A 12 12.05 26.91 17.48
C SER A 12 12.23 25.41 17.22
N VAL A 13 12.21 24.99 15.95
CA VAL A 13 12.28 23.56 15.56
C VAL A 13 13.48 23.23 14.69
N ALA A 14 14.13 24.24 14.09
CA ALA A 14 15.22 24.02 13.16
C ALA A 14 16.41 23.32 13.82
N ASP A 15 16.95 22.32 13.12
CA ASP A 15 18.21 21.67 13.46
C ASP A 15 19.13 21.76 12.25
N ASN A 16 20.34 22.29 12.47
CA ASN A 16 21.29 22.65 11.42
C ASN A 16 20.67 23.47 10.27
N GLY A 17 19.84 24.46 10.61
CA GLY A 17 19.13 25.30 9.65
C GLY A 17 18.08 24.57 8.80
N THR A 18 17.74 23.32 9.15
CA THR A 18 16.78 22.47 8.44
C THR A 18 15.52 22.28 9.27
N VAL A 19 14.36 22.38 8.61
CA VAL A 19 13.03 22.12 9.19
C VAL A 19 12.32 21.05 8.37
N ILE A 20 11.64 20.13 9.06
CA ILE A 20 10.78 19.14 8.42
C ILE A 20 9.37 19.69 8.40
N VAL A 21 8.75 19.73 7.23
CA VAL A 21 7.41 20.30 7.04
C VAL A 21 6.49 19.26 6.44
N THR A 22 5.32 19.11 7.05
CA THR A 22 4.19 18.36 6.48
C THR A 22 2.94 19.21 6.56
N VAL A 23 1.94 18.86 5.76
CA VAL A 23 0.58 19.41 5.84
C VAL A 23 -0.41 18.26 6.02
N GLY A 24 -1.47 18.50 6.77
CA GLY A 24 -2.57 17.56 6.82
C GLY A 24 -3.83 18.15 7.42
N ASN A 25 -4.87 17.32 7.44
CA ASN A 25 -6.20 17.61 7.92
C ASN A 25 -6.64 16.56 8.96
N THR A 26 -7.81 16.77 9.56
CA THR A 26 -8.40 15.86 10.54
C THR A 26 -8.60 14.44 10.01
N GLY A 27 -8.97 14.27 8.73
CA GLY A 27 -9.14 12.94 8.12
C GLY A 27 -7.83 12.15 7.96
N ARG A 28 -6.68 12.84 7.94
CA ARG A 28 -5.33 12.25 7.86
C ARG A 28 -4.60 12.21 9.20
N ARG A 29 -5.28 12.53 10.30
CA ARG A 29 -4.70 12.57 11.65
C ARG A 29 -3.94 11.29 12.03
N ASN A 30 -4.44 10.12 11.68
CA ASN A 30 -3.76 8.86 12.03
C ASN A 30 -2.42 8.71 11.29
N PHE A 31 -2.32 9.15 10.04
CA PHE A 31 -1.03 9.17 9.34
C PHE A 31 -0.08 10.19 9.96
N LEU A 32 -0.57 11.39 10.26
CA LEU A 32 0.23 12.43 10.94
C LEU A 32 0.77 11.95 12.29
N GLU A 33 -0.06 11.31 13.14
CA GLU A 33 0.40 10.77 14.41
C GLU A 33 1.44 9.68 14.19
N ASN A 34 1.26 8.80 13.20
CA ASN A 34 2.27 7.77 12.88
C ASN A 34 3.60 8.40 12.44
N LEU A 35 3.56 9.43 11.59
CA LEU A 35 4.72 10.21 11.17
C LEU A 35 5.43 10.85 12.38
N ILE A 36 4.68 11.53 13.25
CA ILE A 36 5.21 12.17 14.48
C ILE A 36 5.91 11.12 15.35
N GLN A 37 5.28 9.97 15.59
CA GLN A 37 5.86 8.88 16.38
C GLN A 37 7.11 8.31 15.72
N SER A 38 7.13 8.17 14.39
CA SER A 38 8.30 7.66 13.65
C SER A 38 9.50 8.60 13.77
N LEU A 39 9.29 9.92 13.61
CA LEU A 39 10.35 10.93 13.76
C LEU A 39 10.86 10.99 15.21
N ARG A 40 9.96 10.94 16.20
CA ARG A 40 10.34 10.87 17.62
C ARG A 40 11.19 9.65 17.93
N ARG A 41 10.80 8.46 17.46
CA ARG A 41 11.60 7.22 17.59
C ARG A 41 12.96 7.32 16.91
N ALA A 42 13.03 8.04 15.79
CA ALA A 42 14.26 8.34 15.08
C ALA A 42 15.13 9.41 15.76
N GLY A 43 14.66 10.06 16.84
CA GLY A 43 15.37 11.12 17.54
C GLY A 43 15.36 12.46 16.79
N CYS A 44 14.30 12.75 16.04
CA CYS A 44 14.12 14.00 15.29
C CYS A 44 12.92 14.79 15.83
N SER A 45 13.14 16.06 16.21
CA SER A 45 12.13 16.98 16.72
C SER A 45 11.84 18.16 15.80
N SER A 46 12.45 18.21 14.61
CA SER A 46 12.39 19.37 13.71
C SER A 46 11.12 19.47 12.86
N LEU A 47 10.05 18.80 13.28
CA LEU A 47 8.79 18.77 12.56
C LEU A 47 7.92 19.99 12.88
N VAL A 48 7.42 20.64 11.83
CA VAL A 48 6.31 21.60 11.90
C VAL A 48 5.17 21.14 10.99
N VAL A 49 3.94 21.27 11.48
CA VAL A 49 2.73 20.79 10.78
C VAL A 49 1.84 21.95 10.36
N GLY A 50 1.59 22.05 9.06
CA GLY A 50 0.55 22.94 8.52
C GLY A 50 -0.83 22.30 8.67
N SER A 51 -1.70 22.90 9.47
CA SER A 51 -3.07 22.43 9.70
C SER A 51 -4.06 23.13 8.76
N VAL A 52 -4.85 22.34 8.03
CA VAL A 52 -5.84 22.91 7.08
C VAL A 52 -7.18 23.25 7.74
N ASP A 53 -7.44 22.66 8.91
CA ASP A 53 -8.72 22.79 9.63
C ASP A 53 -8.53 23.01 11.13
N ALA A 54 -9.56 23.57 11.77
CA ALA A 54 -9.53 23.95 13.18
C ALA A 54 -9.43 22.76 14.14
N ASN A 55 -10.03 21.62 13.78
CA ASN A 55 -10.01 20.42 14.61
C ASN A 55 -8.59 19.85 14.69
N LEU A 56 -7.88 19.79 13.56
CA LEU A 56 -6.48 19.39 13.56
C LEU A 56 -5.60 20.39 14.31
N THR A 57 -5.84 21.69 14.14
CA THR A 57 -5.10 22.74 14.86
C THR A 57 -5.21 22.57 16.37
N ALA A 58 -6.42 22.35 16.87
CA ALA A 58 -6.65 22.09 18.30
C ALA A 58 -5.94 20.81 18.76
N TRP A 59 -6.02 19.75 17.96
CA TRP A 59 -5.39 18.46 18.26
C TRP A 59 -3.85 18.52 18.35
N LEU A 60 -3.21 19.26 17.42
CA LEU A 60 -1.76 19.48 17.41
C LEU A 60 -1.33 20.36 18.60
N THR A 61 -2.10 21.41 18.89
CA THR A 61 -1.83 22.32 20.00
C THR A 61 -1.89 21.60 21.34
N GLU A 62 -2.89 20.76 21.57
CA GLU A 62 -3.03 19.92 22.78
C GLU A 62 -1.83 18.99 22.98
N ARG A 63 -1.16 18.59 21.90
CA ARG A 63 0.00 17.67 21.89
C ARG A 63 1.34 18.39 21.81
N GLU A 64 1.34 19.72 21.91
CA GLU A 64 2.52 20.56 21.82
C GLU A 64 3.31 20.30 20.52
N VAL A 65 2.62 19.95 19.44
CA VAL A 65 3.23 19.78 18.12
C VAL A 65 3.30 21.15 17.44
N PRO A 66 4.49 21.63 17.03
CA PRO A 66 4.65 22.90 16.34
C PRO A 66 3.74 22.98 15.11
N THR A 67 2.87 23.98 15.06
CA THR A 67 1.82 24.07 14.04
C THR A 67 1.55 25.50 13.56
N PHE A 68 1.21 25.63 12.28
CA PHE A 68 0.66 26.83 11.67
C PHE A 68 -0.60 26.48 10.87
N ALA A 69 -1.50 27.43 10.70
CA ALA A 69 -2.72 27.29 9.93
C ALA A 69 -2.47 27.55 8.44
N ILE A 70 -3.15 26.77 7.59
CA ILE A 70 -3.22 26.96 6.14
C ILE A 70 -4.66 27.27 5.76
N ASP A 71 -4.87 28.46 5.20
CA ASP A 71 -6.17 28.85 4.66
C ASP A 71 -6.27 28.45 3.18
N LEU A 72 -7.11 27.45 2.88
CA LEU A 72 -7.42 27.03 1.50
C LEU A 72 -8.71 27.65 0.94
N GLY A 73 -9.37 28.53 1.73
CA GLY A 73 -10.71 29.05 1.48
C GLY A 73 -11.83 28.04 1.76
N ARG A 74 -13.04 28.56 1.97
CA ARG A 74 -14.23 27.79 2.43
C ARG A 74 -14.55 26.56 1.57
N ASP A 75 -14.50 26.67 0.24
CA ASP A 75 -14.85 25.56 -0.67
C ASP A 75 -13.92 24.34 -0.59
N ALA A 76 -12.70 24.50 -0.04
CA ALA A 76 -11.71 23.43 0.06
C ALA A 76 -11.77 22.68 1.40
N GLN A 77 -12.24 23.33 2.47
CA GLN A 77 -12.33 22.75 3.82
C GLN A 77 -13.44 21.69 3.92
N ASP A 78 -14.55 21.87 3.19
CA ASP A 78 -15.69 20.92 3.19
C ASP A 78 -15.45 19.67 2.34
N ALA A 79 -14.56 19.74 1.34
CA ALA A 79 -14.24 18.59 0.49
C ALA A 79 -13.25 17.62 1.17
N ASP A 80 -12.38 18.13 2.04
CA ASP A 80 -11.29 17.39 2.67
C ASP A 80 -11.70 16.67 3.97
N THR A 81 -12.77 17.13 4.63
CA THR A 81 -13.33 16.50 5.84
C THR A 81 -13.90 15.09 5.59
N SER A 82 -14.19 14.74 4.34
CA SER A 82 -14.70 13.41 3.95
C SER A 82 -13.62 12.33 3.81
N GLY A 83 -12.33 12.68 3.85
CA GLY A 83 -11.22 11.76 3.58
C GLY A 83 -11.09 11.31 2.12
N ASN A 84 -12.03 11.68 1.25
CA ASN A 84 -12.07 11.35 -0.18
C ASN A 84 -11.53 12.52 -1.01
N LEU A 85 -10.22 12.72 -0.99
CA LEU A 85 -9.55 13.61 -1.96
C LEU A 85 -9.59 12.95 -3.34
N GLU A 86 -10.47 13.44 -4.22
CA GLU A 86 -10.50 13.04 -5.62
C GLU A 86 -9.19 13.47 -6.30
N TRP A 87 -8.47 12.49 -6.86
CA TRP A 87 -7.21 12.73 -7.56
C TRP A 87 -7.44 13.69 -8.74
N ARG A 88 -6.61 14.74 -8.85
CA ARG A 88 -6.76 15.89 -9.79
C ARG A 88 -8.00 16.77 -9.61
N GLY A 89 -8.79 16.60 -8.55
CA GLY A 89 -9.89 17.50 -8.22
C GLY A 89 -9.41 18.92 -7.86
N ARG A 90 -10.32 19.91 -7.86
CA ARG A 90 -10.00 21.31 -7.53
C ARG A 90 -9.36 21.47 -6.14
N THR A 91 -9.83 20.71 -5.15
CA THR A 91 -9.29 20.71 -3.79
C THR A 91 -7.88 20.11 -3.75
N TYR A 92 -7.62 19.03 -4.49
CA TYR A 92 -6.28 18.45 -4.65
C TYR A 92 -5.29 19.49 -5.18
N LEU A 93 -5.65 20.21 -6.25
CA LEU A 93 -4.79 21.25 -6.82
C LEU A 93 -4.53 22.42 -5.87
N LYS A 94 -5.51 22.80 -5.04
CA LYS A 94 -5.32 23.82 -3.99
C LYS A 94 -4.34 23.35 -2.91
N LEU A 95 -4.45 22.10 -2.45
CA LEU A 95 -3.51 21.49 -1.50
C LEU A 95 -2.10 21.43 -2.07
N MET A 96 -1.94 21.04 -3.35
CA MET A 96 -0.64 21.03 -4.01
C MET A 96 -0.03 22.43 -4.09
N LYS A 97 -0.82 23.45 -4.43
CA LYS A 97 -0.35 24.85 -4.41
C LYS A 97 0.05 25.31 -3.01
N ALA A 98 -0.71 24.92 -1.97
CA ALA A 98 -0.37 25.23 -0.59
C ALA A 98 0.95 24.59 -0.17
N LYS A 99 1.16 23.30 -0.47
CA LYS A 99 2.44 22.59 -0.28
C LYS A 99 3.62 23.37 -0.84
N VAL A 100 3.57 23.70 -2.14
CA VAL A 100 4.69 24.39 -2.79
C VAL A 100 4.86 25.82 -2.26
N SER A 101 3.76 26.51 -1.94
CA SER A 101 3.82 27.84 -1.34
C SER A 101 4.44 27.83 0.05
N THR A 102 4.13 26.84 0.88
CA THR A 102 4.73 26.63 2.20
C THR A 102 6.24 26.39 2.09
N ILE A 103 6.67 25.56 1.14
CA ILE A 103 8.10 25.34 0.86
C ILE A 103 8.76 26.68 0.49
N LEU A 104 8.17 27.44 -0.43
CA LEU A 104 8.68 28.75 -0.85
C LEU A 104 8.82 29.73 0.32
N THR A 105 7.83 29.80 1.20
CA THR A 105 7.88 30.65 2.39
C THR A 105 9.02 30.25 3.31
N GLY A 106 9.19 28.96 3.62
CA GLY A 106 10.26 28.49 4.50
C GLY A 106 11.66 28.79 3.94
N ILE A 107 11.89 28.54 2.65
CA ILE A 107 13.19 28.82 2.02
C ILE A 107 13.49 30.32 1.93
N ARG A 108 12.47 31.17 1.71
CA ARG A 108 12.62 32.64 1.73
C ARG A 108 12.87 33.20 3.13
N LEU A 109 12.44 32.50 4.17
CA LEU A 109 12.81 32.80 5.56
C LEU A 109 14.25 32.40 5.88
N GLY A 110 14.94 31.71 4.98
CA GLY A 110 16.36 31.34 5.11
C GLY A 110 16.60 29.92 5.62
N TYR A 111 15.57 29.08 5.68
CA TYR A 111 15.66 27.70 6.17
C TYR A 111 15.73 26.69 5.02
N SER A 112 16.43 25.58 5.24
CA SER A 112 16.28 24.41 4.38
C SER A 112 15.01 23.67 4.77
N VAL A 113 14.13 23.40 3.80
CA VAL A 113 12.82 22.77 4.05
C VAL A 113 12.83 21.34 3.52
N LEU A 114 12.81 20.35 4.43
CA LEU A 114 12.53 18.96 4.09
C LEU A 114 11.01 18.77 4.09
N TRP A 115 10.40 18.73 2.92
CA TRP A 115 9.02 18.30 2.78
C TRP A 115 8.89 16.80 3.01
N THR A 116 7.91 16.41 3.80
CA THR A 116 7.48 15.01 3.96
C THR A 116 5.95 14.94 3.88
N ASP A 117 5.42 13.99 3.11
CA ASP A 117 3.99 13.70 3.11
C ASP A 117 3.61 13.05 4.45
N SER A 118 2.34 13.24 4.85
CA SER A 118 1.84 12.78 6.15
C SER A 118 1.86 11.26 6.34
N ASP A 119 1.91 10.48 5.26
CA ASP A 119 1.88 9.02 5.25
C ASP A 119 3.26 8.37 5.08
N VAL A 120 4.32 9.17 5.25
CA VAL A 120 5.71 8.70 5.29
C VAL A 120 6.04 8.17 6.69
N VAL A 121 6.86 7.12 6.73
CA VAL A 121 7.46 6.63 7.98
C VAL A 121 8.97 6.84 7.90
N TRP A 122 9.53 7.63 8.82
CA TRP A 122 10.97 7.81 8.95
C TRP A 122 11.57 6.70 9.82
N LEU A 123 12.57 6.00 9.28
CA LEU A 123 13.28 4.91 9.96
C LEU A 123 14.48 5.44 10.75
N ARG A 124 14.99 6.62 10.38
CA ARG A 124 16.21 7.26 10.90
C ARG A 124 16.07 8.78 10.85
N ASN A 125 16.86 9.49 11.66
CA ASN A 125 16.89 10.96 11.61
C ASN A 125 17.46 11.40 10.25
N PRO A 126 16.71 12.16 9.43
CA PRO A 126 17.21 12.59 8.12
C PRO A 126 18.27 13.69 8.20
N ILE A 127 18.29 14.52 9.25
CA ILE A 127 19.09 15.75 9.28
C ILE A 127 20.60 15.49 9.14
N PRO A 128 21.19 14.50 9.86
CA PRO A 128 22.60 14.18 9.68
C PRO A 128 22.97 13.74 8.26
N LEU A 129 22.06 13.05 7.56
CA LEU A 129 22.27 12.67 6.16
C LEU A 129 22.28 13.90 5.25
N LEU A 130 21.28 14.77 5.40
CA LEU A 130 21.15 15.98 4.58
C LEU A 130 22.36 16.92 4.75
N ALA A 131 22.92 16.98 5.96
CA ALA A 131 24.10 17.79 6.29
C ALA A 131 25.39 17.31 5.59
N ARG A 132 25.47 16.04 5.17
CA ARG A 132 26.62 15.52 4.40
C ARG A 132 26.69 16.08 2.97
N TYR A 133 25.60 16.66 2.49
CA TYR A 133 25.45 17.14 1.12
C TYR A 133 25.05 18.62 1.07
N PRO A 134 25.89 19.55 1.59
CA PRO A 134 25.54 20.97 1.73
C PRO A 134 25.34 21.68 0.39
N ASP A 135 26.06 21.27 -0.65
CA ASP A 135 26.06 21.92 -1.97
C ASP A 135 24.86 21.52 -2.85
N HIS A 136 24.01 20.59 -2.40
CA HIS A 136 22.85 20.16 -3.18
C HIS A 136 21.69 21.12 -2.98
N ASP A 137 21.17 21.75 -4.01
CA ASP A 137 20.03 22.65 -3.87
C ASP A 137 18.73 21.88 -3.55
N VAL A 138 18.60 20.68 -4.14
CA VAL A 138 17.45 19.79 -3.98
C VAL A 138 17.92 18.35 -3.73
N LEU A 139 17.36 17.69 -2.73
CA LEU A 139 17.49 16.25 -2.53
C LEU A 139 16.10 15.62 -2.48
N ALA A 140 15.73 14.76 -3.42
CA ALA A 140 14.41 14.13 -3.44
C ALA A 140 14.50 12.61 -3.41
N SER A 141 13.48 11.95 -2.88
CA SER A 141 13.30 10.52 -3.16
C SER A 141 12.89 10.31 -4.62
N SER A 142 12.99 9.07 -5.11
CA SER A 142 12.59 8.68 -6.47
C SER A 142 11.41 7.72 -6.40
N ASP A 143 10.50 7.76 -7.38
CA ASP A 143 9.43 6.76 -7.55
C ASP A 143 9.91 5.37 -7.95
N HIS A 144 11.22 5.21 -8.05
CA HIS A 144 11.86 3.95 -8.31
C HIS A 144 11.89 3.06 -7.08
N MET A 145 11.52 1.79 -7.22
CA MET A 145 11.29 0.86 -6.11
C MET A 145 12.45 -0.11 -5.85
N TYR A 146 13.65 0.18 -6.37
CA TYR A 146 14.86 -0.51 -5.92
C TYR A 146 16.01 0.47 -5.66
N SER A 147 16.88 0.10 -4.71
CA SER A 147 18.09 0.86 -4.42
C SER A 147 19.21 0.41 -5.35
N ALA A 148 19.84 1.38 -6.02
CA ALA A 148 21.07 1.16 -6.76
C ALA A 148 22.31 1.31 -5.85
N GLU A 149 22.14 1.82 -4.62
CA GLU A 149 23.21 2.10 -3.66
C GLU A 149 22.96 1.37 -2.33
N ARG A 150 23.80 0.38 -1.98
CA ARG A 150 23.62 -0.42 -0.76
C ARG A 150 24.15 0.26 0.51
N THR A 151 24.70 1.46 0.38
CA THR A 151 25.24 2.26 1.50
C THR A 151 24.29 3.40 1.89
N GLU A 152 24.75 4.34 2.73
CA GLU A 152 23.99 5.57 3.07
C GLU A 152 24.34 6.75 2.16
N LYS A 153 24.88 6.49 0.98
CA LYS A 153 25.17 7.53 -0.01
C LYS A 153 23.92 7.82 -0.84
N LEU A 154 23.93 8.92 -1.60
CA LEU A 154 22.86 9.21 -2.55
C LEU A 154 22.73 8.10 -3.60
N GLU A 155 21.51 7.88 -4.08
CA GLU A 155 21.24 6.85 -5.09
C GLU A 155 21.93 7.20 -6.43
N HIS A 156 22.44 6.17 -7.11
CA HIS A 156 23.22 6.34 -8.34
C HIS A 156 22.46 7.03 -9.48
N HIS A 157 23.21 7.77 -10.31
CA HIS A 157 22.68 8.62 -11.38
C HIS A 157 21.89 7.84 -12.45
N ASN A 158 22.13 6.54 -12.67
CA ASN A 158 21.41 5.75 -13.68
C ASN A 158 19.88 5.71 -13.50
N ASN A 159 19.37 6.21 -12.37
CA ASN A 159 17.96 6.34 -12.05
C ASN A 159 17.31 7.66 -12.54
N TYR A 160 17.99 8.52 -13.32
CA TYR A 160 17.44 9.82 -13.76
C TYR A 160 16.19 9.72 -14.66
N TYR A 161 15.92 8.56 -15.27
CA TYR A 161 14.70 8.31 -16.03
C TYR A 161 13.44 8.28 -15.15
N TYR A 162 13.59 8.10 -13.84
CA TYR A 162 12.49 8.01 -12.89
C TYR A 162 12.13 9.38 -12.35
N GLN A 163 10.83 9.64 -12.19
CA GLN A 163 10.38 10.91 -11.65
C GLN A 163 10.85 11.08 -10.19
N PRO A 164 11.30 12.29 -9.82
CA PRO A 164 11.51 12.63 -8.42
C PRO A 164 10.15 12.59 -7.72
N ASN A 165 10.08 11.87 -6.60
CA ASN A 165 8.89 11.81 -5.78
C ASN A 165 8.76 13.12 -5.00
N THR A 166 7.59 13.77 -5.06
CA THR A 166 7.37 15.05 -4.38
C THR A 166 7.03 14.88 -2.90
N GLY A 167 6.75 13.66 -2.45
CA GLY A 167 6.35 13.36 -1.08
C GLY A 167 7.49 13.36 -0.09
N ILE A 168 8.75 13.22 -0.53
CA ILE A 168 9.94 13.38 0.33
C ILE A 168 11.01 14.13 -0.46
N ALA A 169 11.20 15.42 -0.13
CA ALA A 169 12.19 16.26 -0.80
C ALA A 169 12.67 17.44 0.04
N LEU A 170 13.99 17.62 0.11
CA LEU A 170 14.66 18.80 0.65
C LEU A 170 14.76 19.89 -0.42
N TYR A 171 14.45 21.13 -0.03
CA TYR A 171 14.69 22.34 -0.80
C TYR A 171 15.49 23.33 0.05
N ARG A 172 16.64 23.78 -0.46
CA ARG A 172 17.43 24.83 0.18
C ARG A 172 17.02 26.23 -0.31
N PRO A 173 17.41 27.31 0.38
CA PRO A 173 17.21 28.69 -0.11
C PRO A 173 17.69 28.91 -1.55
N SER A 174 18.78 28.25 -1.94
CA SER A 174 19.31 28.29 -3.31
C SER A 174 18.40 27.66 -4.36
N ALA A 175 17.41 26.85 -3.98
CA ALA A 175 16.45 26.22 -4.90
C ALA A 175 15.20 27.09 -5.19
N GLU A 176 15.19 28.37 -4.81
CA GLU A 176 14.02 29.25 -4.98
C GLU A 176 13.51 29.28 -6.44
N HIS A 177 14.40 29.28 -7.43
CA HIS A 177 14.04 29.24 -8.84
C HIS A 177 13.26 27.98 -9.22
N VAL A 178 13.63 26.82 -8.66
CA VAL A 178 12.92 25.55 -8.89
C VAL A 178 11.51 25.64 -8.33
N VAL A 179 11.36 26.11 -7.09
CA VAL A 179 10.08 26.19 -6.39
C VAL A 179 9.14 27.21 -7.05
N LEU A 180 9.67 28.34 -7.53
CA LEU A 180 8.89 29.31 -8.31
C LEU A 180 8.43 28.74 -9.66
N GLY A 181 9.30 28.03 -10.37
CA GLY A 181 8.92 27.34 -11.60
C GLY A 181 7.85 26.28 -11.36
N TRP A 182 7.91 25.60 -10.23
CA TRP A 182 6.93 24.61 -9.83
C TRP A 182 5.55 25.24 -9.58
N LEU A 183 5.50 26.37 -8.86
CA LEU A 183 4.27 27.14 -8.67
C LEU A 183 3.70 27.65 -9.99
N TYR A 184 4.55 28.13 -10.90
CA TYR A 184 4.13 28.57 -12.23
C TYR A 184 3.46 27.42 -13.01
N CYS A 185 4.09 26.25 -13.04
CA CYS A 185 3.52 25.06 -13.68
C CYS A 185 2.16 24.67 -13.08
N LEU A 186 2.05 24.68 -11.75
CA LEU A 186 0.77 24.43 -11.05
C LEU A 186 -0.29 25.50 -11.33
N SER A 187 0.12 26.75 -11.62
CA SER A 187 -0.79 27.85 -11.94
C SER A 187 -1.44 27.70 -13.32
N GLU A 188 -0.76 27.06 -14.28
CA GLU A 188 -1.31 26.75 -15.60
C GLU A 188 -2.44 25.71 -15.54
N GLY A 189 -2.52 24.91 -14.47
CA GLY A 189 -3.61 23.97 -14.22
C GLY A 189 -3.65 22.75 -15.14
N LYS A 190 -2.59 22.51 -15.92
CA LYS A 190 -2.49 21.38 -16.87
C LYS A 190 -2.01 20.08 -16.22
N ASP A 191 -1.25 20.17 -15.14
CA ASP A 191 -0.57 19.04 -14.51
C ASP A 191 -0.71 19.03 -12.98
N SER A 192 -0.45 17.87 -12.39
CA SER A 192 -0.22 17.73 -10.95
C SER A 192 1.20 18.14 -10.58
N ASP A 193 1.48 18.20 -9.28
CA ASP A 193 2.73 18.68 -8.71
C ASP A 193 3.95 17.85 -9.15
N GLN A 194 3.85 16.53 -9.14
CA GLN A 194 4.98 15.67 -9.48
C GLN A 194 5.44 15.75 -10.95
N PRO A 195 4.56 15.63 -11.97
CA PRO A 195 4.96 15.85 -13.36
C PRO A 195 5.55 17.25 -13.60
N CYS A 196 5.03 18.27 -12.92
CA CYS A 196 5.58 19.62 -12.97
C CYS A 196 7.03 19.66 -12.48
N LEU A 197 7.30 19.12 -11.28
CA LEU A 197 8.64 19.09 -10.72
C LEU A 197 9.59 18.23 -11.56
N GLY A 198 9.14 17.06 -12.00
CA GLY A 198 9.91 16.16 -12.86
C GLY A 198 10.40 16.85 -14.12
N ARG A 199 9.52 17.55 -14.86
CA ARG A 199 9.94 18.30 -16.05
C ARG A 199 10.93 19.41 -15.76
N LEU A 200 10.83 20.09 -14.62
CA LEU A 200 11.78 21.12 -14.21
C LEU A 200 13.15 20.53 -13.89
N LEU A 201 13.17 19.42 -13.15
CA LEU A 201 14.40 18.77 -12.70
C LEU A 201 15.08 17.91 -13.79
N GLN A 202 14.36 17.48 -14.84
CA GLN A 202 14.88 16.56 -15.85
C GLN A 202 15.15 17.19 -17.23
N ARG A 203 14.82 18.48 -17.44
CA ARG A 203 14.87 19.11 -18.78
C ARG A 203 16.25 19.12 -19.44
N ASP A 204 17.28 19.39 -18.64
CA ASP A 204 18.65 19.68 -19.11
C ASP A 204 19.70 19.04 -18.17
N LEU A 205 19.43 17.79 -17.77
CA LEU A 205 20.16 17.08 -16.72
C LEU A 205 21.54 16.60 -17.19
N LYS A 206 22.59 16.88 -16.41
CA LYS A 206 23.98 16.45 -16.66
C LYS A 206 24.59 15.83 -15.40
N PRO A 207 25.27 14.67 -15.49
CA PRO A 207 25.95 14.09 -14.35
C PRO A 207 27.13 14.98 -13.88
N ILE A 208 27.30 15.09 -12.57
CA ILE A 208 28.48 15.70 -11.96
C ILE A 208 29.27 14.58 -11.28
N GLU A 209 30.52 14.38 -11.70
CA GLU A 209 31.46 13.52 -10.99
C GLU A 209 32.05 14.31 -9.81
N SER A 210 31.75 13.89 -8.58
CA SER A 210 32.34 14.44 -7.36
C SER A 210 32.95 13.30 -6.52
N PRO A 211 34.15 13.50 -5.92
CA PRO A 211 34.77 12.51 -5.03
C PRO A 211 33.94 12.20 -3.77
N GLU A 212 33.11 13.14 -3.31
CA GLU A 212 32.27 12.99 -2.10
C GLU A 212 30.81 12.66 -2.43
N ALA A 213 30.31 13.04 -3.61
CA ALA A 213 28.97 12.71 -4.06
C ALA A 213 29.02 11.54 -5.06
N ASN A 214 28.80 10.32 -4.57
CA ASN A 214 28.25 9.29 -5.45
C ASN A 214 26.89 9.83 -5.94
N ALA A 215 26.85 10.34 -7.18
CA ALA A 215 25.68 10.81 -7.92
C ALA A 215 25.03 12.14 -7.49
N ALA A 216 25.64 13.25 -7.92
CA ALA A 216 24.96 14.54 -8.07
C ALA A 216 24.63 14.81 -9.55
N LEU A 217 23.56 15.55 -9.80
CA LEU A 217 23.07 15.91 -11.13
C LEU A 217 22.94 17.43 -11.24
N TYR A 218 23.56 18.01 -12.26
CA TYR A 218 23.39 19.41 -12.62
C TYR A 218 22.13 19.56 -13.47
N VAL A 219 21.24 20.47 -13.10
CA VAL A 219 20.03 20.79 -13.84
C VAL A 219 20.00 22.28 -14.15
N ALA A 220 19.83 22.61 -15.41
CA ALA A 220 19.45 23.96 -15.80
C ALA A 220 17.93 24.11 -15.84
N VAL A 221 17.40 25.10 -15.13
CA VAL A 221 15.96 25.38 -15.05
C VAL A 221 15.68 26.74 -15.67
N GLN A 222 14.87 26.75 -16.74
CA GLN A 222 14.36 27.97 -17.36
C GLN A 222 12.88 28.14 -16.99
N VAL A 223 12.58 29.17 -16.22
CA VAL A 223 11.22 29.39 -15.69
C VAL A 223 10.43 30.41 -16.53
N LEU A 224 11.12 31.45 -17.02
CA LEU A 224 10.55 32.52 -17.84
C LEU A 224 11.56 32.92 -18.93
N TRP A 225 11.12 33.65 -19.97
CA TRP A 225 11.98 34.14 -21.06
C TRP A 225 13.21 34.93 -20.58
N ALA A 226 13.22 35.42 -19.33
CA ALA A 226 14.28 36.22 -18.74
C ALA A 226 14.96 35.59 -17.49
N TYR A 227 14.62 34.35 -17.10
CA TYR A 227 15.17 33.75 -15.86
C TYR A 227 15.67 32.32 -16.07
N TYR A 228 16.97 32.15 -15.82
CA TYR A 228 17.72 30.90 -15.93
C TYR A 228 18.45 30.65 -14.61
N GLY A 229 18.23 29.49 -14.00
CA GLY A 229 18.90 29.06 -12.76
C GLY A 229 19.55 27.69 -12.92
N SER A 230 20.64 27.46 -12.18
CA SER A 230 21.27 26.14 -12.06
C SER A 230 20.91 25.49 -10.74
N THR A 231 20.71 24.17 -10.74
CA THR A 231 20.36 23.37 -9.56
C THR A 231 21.26 22.14 -9.48
N ILE A 232 21.85 21.89 -8.32
CA ILE A 232 22.47 20.61 -7.98
C ILE A 232 21.40 19.73 -7.32
N PHE A 233 21.03 18.66 -8.01
CA PHE A 233 20.01 17.70 -7.62
C PHE A 233 20.64 16.37 -7.20
N GLY A 234 20.08 15.72 -6.19
CA GLY A 234 20.46 14.37 -5.79
C GLY A 234 19.28 13.53 -5.33
N THR A 235 19.45 12.21 -5.36
CA THR A 235 18.40 11.26 -4.98
C THR A 235 18.67 10.66 -3.61
N LEU A 236 17.72 10.77 -2.69
CA LEU A 236 17.83 10.27 -1.32
C LEU A 236 17.87 8.73 -1.28
N PRO A 237 18.70 8.12 -0.41
CA PRO A 237 18.73 6.67 -0.23
C PRO A 237 17.46 6.15 0.44
N ILE A 238 16.94 5.04 -0.09
CA ILE A 238 15.65 4.48 0.35
C ILE A 238 15.68 3.82 1.74
N ASN A 239 16.86 3.65 2.35
CA ASN A 239 17.00 3.02 3.67
C ASN A 239 16.70 3.95 4.88
N TYR A 240 16.32 5.20 4.62
CA TYR A 240 15.95 6.17 5.67
C TYR A 240 14.44 6.28 5.91
N PHE A 241 13.61 5.83 4.97
CA PHE A 241 12.17 6.07 5.01
C PHE A 241 11.39 4.97 4.29
N VAL A 242 10.10 4.89 4.59
CA VAL A 242 9.12 4.15 3.80
C VAL A 242 8.12 5.15 3.22
N GLY A 243 8.10 5.24 1.90
CA GLY A 243 7.23 6.14 1.13
C GLY A 243 5.95 5.45 0.65
N GLY A 244 4.86 6.20 0.54
CA GLY A 244 3.54 5.70 0.16
C GLY A 244 3.32 5.45 -1.35
N GLN A 245 4.38 5.18 -2.11
CA GLN A 245 4.45 5.33 -3.58
C GLN A 245 3.49 4.47 -4.42
N MET A 246 2.73 3.51 -3.85
CA MET A 246 1.87 2.62 -4.65
C MET A 246 0.47 2.33 -4.08
N TRP A 247 -0.04 3.13 -3.15
CA TRP A 247 -1.21 2.68 -2.37
C TRP A 247 -2.44 3.56 -2.56
N ARG A 248 -3.48 3.00 -3.18
CA ARG A 248 -4.67 3.74 -3.64
C ARG A 248 -5.63 4.17 -2.51
N CYS A 249 -5.55 3.58 -1.32
CA CYS A 249 -6.41 3.96 -0.20
C CYS A 249 -5.67 3.97 1.16
N PRO A 250 -6.16 4.79 2.11
CA PRO A 250 -5.69 4.80 3.51
C PRO A 250 -5.55 3.40 4.13
N GLU A 251 -6.57 2.56 3.95
CA GLU A 251 -6.68 1.26 4.62
C GLU A 251 -5.59 0.30 4.15
N ALA A 252 -5.30 0.28 2.84
CA ALA A 252 -4.22 -0.51 2.26
C ALA A 252 -2.85 -0.06 2.78
N LYS A 253 -2.61 1.27 2.85
CA LYS A 253 -1.37 1.82 3.43
C LYS A 253 -1.16 1.34 4.86
N ILE A 254 -2.20 1.45 5.68
CA ILE A 254 -2.14 1.02 7.08
C ILE A 254 -1.86 -0.48 7.17
N ASN A 255 -2.56 -1.32 6.39
CA ASN A 255 -2.33 -2.76 6.38
C ASN A 255 -0.88 -3.09 6.00
N ARG A 256 -0.30 -2.39 5.03
CA ARG A 256 1.08 -2.61 4.61
C ARG A 256 2.09 -2.16 5.67
N LEU A 257 1.88 -1.00 6.28
CA LEU A 257 2.73 -0.54 7.39
C LEU A 257 2.68 -1.50 8.58
N ARG A 258 1.52 -2.13 8.84
CA ARG A 258 1.39 -3.18 9.86
C ARG A 258 2.17 -4.43 9.51
N ASP A 259 2.30 -4.80 8.23
CA ASP A 259 3.11 -5.95 7.80
C ASP A 259 4.60 -5.82 8.15
N ASP A 260 5.09 -4.58 8.28
CA ASP A 260 6.49 -4.29 8.58
C ASP A 260 6.70 -3.69 9.99
N SER A 261 5.69 -3.71 10.88
CA SER A 261 5.74 -3.06 12.22
C SER A 261 5.99 -1.55 12.19
N LEU A 262 5.58 -0.90 11.11
CA LEU A 262 5.74 0.54 10.88
C LEU A 262 4.48 1.35 11.16
N TRP A 263 3.39 0.69 11.54
CA TRP A 263 2.19 1.33 12.06
C TRP A 263 2.22 1.33 13.60
N LEU A 264 2.46 2.49 14.18
CA LEU A 264 2.83 2.68 15.58
C LEU A 264 1.64 3.01 16.50
N LEU A 265 0.43 3.03 15.94
CA LEU A 265 -0.77 3.49 16.65
C LEU A 265 -1.63 2.36 17.18
N ASP A 266 -1.36 1.12 16.78
CA ASP A 266 -2.09 -0.03 17.27
C ASP A 266 -1.69 -0.35 18.72
N GLY A 267 -2.68 -0.60 19.57
CA GLY A 267 -2.48 -1.06 20.94
C GLY A 267 -2.62 -2.57 21.08
N ALA A 268 -2.57 -3.05 22.33
CA ALA A 268 -2.78 -4.45 22.67
C ALA A 268 -4.19 -4.95 22.28
N ASP A 269 -5.18 -4.06 22.25
CA ASP A 269 -6.56 -4.31 21.83
C ASP A 269 -6.66 -4.82 20.39
N ARG A 270 -5.67 -4.55 19.54
CA ARG A 270 -5.58 -5.12 18.18
C ARG A 270 -5.59 -6.65 18.19
N TYR A 271 -5.01 -7.26 19.21
CA TYR A 271 -4.88 -8.71 19.37
C TYR A 271 -6.07 -9.34 20.07
N GLU A 272 -7.07 -8.53 20.40
CA GLU A 272 -8.34 -8.96 20.95
C GLU A 272 -9.43 -8.89 19.87
N HIS A 273 -10.35 -9.84 19.91
CA HIS A 273 -11.53 -9.84 19.06
C HIS A 273 -12.71 -10.48 19.81
N PRO A 274 -13.94 -9.91 19.75
CA PRO A 274 -15.08 -10.42 20.53
C PRO A 274 -15.36 -11.91 20.29
N VAL A 275 -15.24 -12.32 19.02
CA VAL A 275 -15.43 -13.72 18.60
C VAL A 275 -14.11 -14.49 18.72
N GLY A 276 -13.18 -14.21 17.80
CA GLY A 276 -11.85 -14.77 17.72
C GLY A 276 -11.28 -14.53 16.32
N PHE A 277 -10.27 -15.30 15.97
CA PHE A 277 -9.52 -15.20 14.72
C PHE A 277 -9.49 -16.54 13.99
N ILE A 278 -9.45 -16.47 12.66
CA ILE A 278 -9.26 -17.63 11.80
C ILE A 278 -8.03 -17.39 10.93
N SER A 279 -7.11 -18.34 10.90
CA SER A 279 -5.91 -18.33 10.05
C SER A 279 -5.75 -19.69 9.37
N TYR A 280 -4.96 -19.75 8.31
CA TYR A 280 -4.59 -21.00 7.67
C TYR A 280 -3.20 -20.94 7.06
N GLU A 281 -2.58 -22.09 6.83
CA GLU A 281 -1.37 -22.22 6.04
C GLU A 281 -1.71 -22.35 4.55
N PRO A 282 -1.34 -21.37 3.70
CA PRO A 282 -1.73 -21.38 2.29
C PRO A 282 -0.98 -22.46 1.51
N GLU A 283 -1.71 -23.28 0.76
CA GLU A 283 -1.15 -24.30 -0.14
C GLU A 283 -1.15 -23.78 -1.57
N ILE A 284 0.03 -23.53 -2.13
CA ILE A 284 0.19 -23.09 -3.53
C ILE A 284 0.93 -24.18 -4.30
N ALA A 285 0.34 -24.67 -5.38
CA ALA A 285 0.98 -25.69 -6.21
C ALA A 285 2.23 -25.14 -6.93
N ASP A 286 3.33 -25.88 -6.87
CA ASP A 286 4.59 -25.50 -7.54
C ASP A 286 4.41 -25.26 -9.05
N SER A 287 3.51 -26.02 -9.68
CA SER A 287 3.19 -25.86 -11.11
C SER A 287 2.58 -24.48 -11.42
N LEU A 288 1.82 -23.88 -10.50
CA LEU A 288 1.27 -22.53 -10.67
C LEU A 288 2.34 -21.46 -10.52
N LEU A 289 3.26 -21.64 -9.57
CA LEU A 289 4.41 -20.75 -9.40
C LEU A 289 5.34 -20.81 -10.62
N GLN A 290 5.62 -22.01 -11.13
CA GLN A 290 6.41 -22.23 -12.33
C GLN A 290 5.73 -21.63 -13.57
N ALA A 291 4.42 -21.82 -13.73
CA ALA A 291 3.67 -21.22 -14.85
C ALA A 291 3.68 -19.69 -14.79
N ALA A 292 3.53 -19.09 -13.61
CA ALA A 292 3.65 -17.65 -13.43
C ALA A 292 5.07 -17.13 -13.70
N ALA A 293 6.10 -17.93 -13.40
CA ALA A 293 7.51 -17.62 -13.70
C ALA A 293 7.90 -17.88 -15.17
N ALA A 294 7.19 -18.74 -15.91
CA ALA A 294 7.58 -19.15 -17.26
C ALA A 294 7.44 -18.02 -18.30
N HIS A 295 6.63 -17.00 -18.01
CA HIS A 295 6.47 -15.81 -18.87
C HIS A 295 7.68 -14.86 -18.88
N VAL A 296 8.78 -15.22 -18.21
CA VAL A 296 9.98 -14.40 -17.98
C VAL A 296 11.07 -14.57 -19.05
N ASN A 297 10.99 -15.58 -19.91
CA ASN A 297 12.08 -15.94 -20.84
C ASN A 297 11.94 -15.38 -22.27
N LEU A 298 10.99 -14.48 -22.51
CA LEU A 298 10.81 -13.88 -23.83
C LEU A 298 11.32 -12.43 -23.78
N THR A 299 12.16 -12.06 -24.73
CA THR A 299 12.41 -10.64 -25.03
C THR A 299 11.09 -9.97 -25.44
N GLU A 300 11.01 -8.65 -25.29
CA GLU A 300 9.82 -7.88 -25.66
C GLU A 300 9.41 -8.12 -27.13
N ASP A 301 10.40 -8.26 -28.02
CA ASP A 301 10.22 -8.59 -29.43
C ASP A 301 9.74 -10.02 -29.64
N GLU A 302 10.28 -11.01 -28.92
CA GLU A 302 9.82 -12.41 -29.01
C GLU A 302 8.38 -12.56 -28.50
N ALA A 303 8.06 -11.88 -27.40
CA ALA A 303 6.70 -11.85 -26.86
C ALA A 303 5.75 -11.17 -27.85
N ARG A 304 6.17 -10.06 -28.48
CA ARG A 304 5.39 -9.36 -29.51
C ARG A 304 5.18 -10.21 -30.77
N GLN A 305 6.22 -10.91 -31.24
CA GLN A 305 6.14 -11.80 -32.40
C GLN A 305 5.26 -13.03 -32.12
N GLN A 306 5.37 -13.65 -30.94
CA GLN A 306 4.44 -14.72 -30.53
C GLN A 306 3.00 -14.23 -30.50
N ARG A 307 2.74 -13.04 -29.96
CA ARG A 307 1.39 -12.44 -29.92
C ARG A 307 0.83 -12.17 -31.31
N GLN A 308 1.61 -11.56 -32.21
CA GLN A 308 1.20 -11.33 -33.60
C GLN A 308 0.89 -12.66 -34.30
N LYS A 309 1.68 -13.71 -34.03
CA LYS A 309 1.49 -15.05 -34.60
C LYS A 309 0.26 -15.77 -34.07
N GLN A 310 -0.09 -15.57 -32.79
CA GLN A 310 -1.18 -16.26 -32.12
C GLN A 310 -2.52 -15.53 -32.25
N TYR A 311 -2.52 -14.20 -32.30
CA TYR A 311 -3.74 -13.38 -32.24
C TYR A 311 -3.96 -12.46 -33.44
N GLY A 312 -2.99 -12.35 -34.37
CA GLY A 312 -3.07 -11.44 -35.51
C GLY A 312 -3.26 -9.98 -35.10
N ASP A 313 -3.78 -9.12 -35.97
CA ASP A 313 -3.95 -7.67 -35.72
C ASP A 313 -5.00 -7.31 -34.63
N ALA A 314 -5.63 -8.32 -34.00
CA ALA A 314 -6.63 -8.12 -32.95
C ALA A 314 -6.01 -7.88 -31.55
N TRP A 315 -4.69 -7.97 -31.41
CA TRP A 315 -4.00 -7.90 -30.11
C TRP A 315 -4.07 -6.51 -29.43
N ASP A 316 -4.22 -5.42 -30.20
CA ASP A 316 -4.43 -4.06 -29.67
C ASP A 316 -5.76 -3.91 -28.89
N ARG A 317 -6.65 -4.93 -28.91
CA ARG A 317 -7.96 -4.92 -28.24
C ARG A 317 -8.33 -6.23 -27.54
N ALA A 318 -7.39 -7.12 -27.28
CA ALA A 318 -7.67 -8.46 -26.76
C ALA A 318 -7.07 -8.70 -25.36
N PHE A 319 -7.87 -9.34 -24.51
CA PHE A 319 -7.48 -9.90 -23.22
C PHE A 319 -6.11 -10.57 -23.33
N LEU A 320 -5.14 -10.16 -22.49
CA LEU A 320 -3.76 -10.62 -22.55
C LEU A 320 -3.66 -12.07 -22.05
N PRO A 321 -3.45 -13.07 -22.92
CA PRO A 321 -3.49 -14.47 -22.49
C PRO A 321 -2.30 -14.85 -21.60
N ASP A 322 -1.26 -14.01 -21.61
CA ASP A 322 -0.14 -14.03 -20.66
C ASP A 322 -0.56 -13.72 -19.20
N LYS A 323 -1.75 -13.16 -18.97
CA LYS A 323 -2.32 -13.00 -17.62
C LYS A 323 -2.92 -14.31 -17.09
N ILE A 324 -3.18 -15.32 -17.92
CA ILE A 324 -3.85 -16.55 -17.48
C ILE A 324 -3.08 -17.24 -16.34
N PRO A 325 -1.74 -17.42 -16.40
CA PRO A 325 -1.04 -18.04 -15.27
C PRO A 325 -1.02 -17.20 -14.00
N HIS A 326 -1.00 -15.87 -14.12
CA HIS A 326 -1.20 -14.99 -12.96
C HIS A 326 -2.62 -15.18 -12.36
N LEU A 327 -3.66 -15.18 -13.19
CA LEU A 327 -5.05 -15.37 -12.75
C LEU A 327 -5.24 -16.76 -12.12
N ASN A 328 -4.70 -17.82 -12.71
CA ASN A 328 -4.76 -19.17 -12.15
C ASN A 328 -4.05 -19.26 -10.78
N LEU A 329 -2.89 -18.60 -10.64
CA LEU A 329 -2.17 -18.51 -9.37
C LEU A 329 -2.99 -17.77 -8.30
N VAL A 330 -3.57 -16.62 -8.64
CA VAL A 330 -4.41 -15.86 -7.70
C VAL A 330 -5.69 -16.62 -7.36
N ASN A 331 -6.34 -17.23 -8.35
CA ASN A 331 -7.58 -17.99 -8.18
C ASN A 331 -7.41 -19.19 -7.25
N ASN A 332 -6.28 -19.90 -7.31
CA ASN A 332 -5.96 -20.98 -6.37
C ASN A 332 -5.91 -20.49 -4.91
N GLN A 333 -5.37 -19.29 -4.68
CA GLN A 333 -5.31 -18.67 -3.35
C GLN A 333 -6.67 -18.12 -2.92
N LEU A 334 -7.44 -17.54 -3.85
CA LEU A 334 -8.79 -17.05 -3.59
C LEU A 334 -9.76 -18.18 -3.19
N SER A 335 -9.67 -19.36 -3.82
CA SER A 335 -10.51 -20.49 -3.44
C SER A 335 -10.27 -20.94 -1.99
N GLN A 336 -9.05 -20.80 -1.46
CA GLN A 336 -8.72 -21.07 -0.05
C GLN A 336 -9.20 -19.94 0.87
N LEU A 337 -8.93 -18.69 0.48
CA LEU A 337 -9.38 -17.49 1.20
C LEU A 337 -10.91 -17.48 1.34
N ARG A 338 -11.64 -17.94 0.31
CA ARG A 338 -13.10 -18.08 0.36
C ARG A 338 -13.54 -18.89 1.56
N THR A 339 -12.97 -20.08 1.75
CA THR A 339 -13.36 -20.95 2.88
C THR A 339 -13.10 -20.24 4.21
N GLN A 340 -11.99 -19.54 4.35
CA GLN A 340 -11.69 -18.74 5.55
C GLN A 340 -12.73 -17.63 5.78
N ILE A 341 -13.04 -16.84 4.75
CA ILE A 341 -13.98 -15.72 4.85
C ILE A 341 -15.40 -16.23 5.19
N VAL A 342 -15.83 -17.32 4.55
CA VAL A 342 -17.13 -17.94 4.84
C VAL A 342 -17.16 -18.43 6.29
N LEU A 343 -16.13 -19.15 6.75
CA LEU A 343 -16.04 -19.60 8.14
C LEU A 343 -16.06 -18.42 9.13
N ALA A 344 -15.33 -17.35 8.83
CA ALA A 344 -15.28 -16.16 9.67
C ALA A 344 -16.68 -15.57 9.88
N ARG A 345 -17.46 -15.46 8.81
CA ARG A 345 -18.85 -14.98 8.86
C ARG A 345 -19.76 -15.95 9.61
N GLU A 346 -19.63 -17.25 9.36
CA GLU A 346 -20.49 -18.30 9.90
C GLU A 346 -20.26 -18.58 11.39
N LEU A 347 -19.07 -18.27 11.90
CA LEU A 347 -18.71 -18.42 13.31
C LEU A 347 -18.96 -17.15 14.14
N GLY A 348 -19.88 -16.29 13.68
CA GLY A 348 -20.31 -15.09 14.41
C GLY A 348 -19.57 -13.81 14.02
N GLY A 349 -18.85 -13.80 12.90
CA GLY A 349 -18.08 -12.64 12.43
C GLY A 349 -16.68 -12.56 13.02
N ALA A 350 -15.96 -13.68 13.09
CA ALA A 350 -14.55 -13.72 13.47
C ALA A 350 -13.67 -12.90 12.51
N ALA A 351 -12.48 -12.49 12.95
CA ALA A 351 -11.52 -11.83 12.09
C ALA A 351 -10.69 -12.84 11.29
N ALA A 352 -10.54 -12.62 9.98
CA ALA A 352 -9.69 -13.43 9.11
C ALA A 352 -8.25 -12.87 9.10
N ILE A 353 -7.28 -13.67 9.52
CA ILE A 353 -5.86 -13.35 9.40
C ILE A 353 -5.44 -13.72 7.98
N LEU A 354 -5.10 -12.72 7.18
CA LEU A 354 -4.83 -12.89 5.76
C LEU A 354 -3.58 -13.75 5.52
N PRO A 355 -3.59 -14.66 4.53
CA PRO A 355 -2.38 -15.34 4.10
C PRO A 355 -1.43 -14.35 3.40
N TYR A 356 -0.20 -14.75 3.12
CA TYR A 356 0.57 -14.07 2.08
C TYR A 356 -0.03 -14.40 0.71
N PHE A 357 0.08 -13.48 -0.24
CA PHE A 357 -0.31 -13.72 -1.63
C PHE A 357 0.91 -13.76 -2.53
N MET A 358 0.92 -14.69 -3.48
CA MET A 358 1.88 -14.75 -4.58
C MET A 358 1.23 -14.22 -5.85
N CYS A 359 1.89 -13.29 -6.53
CA CYS A 359 1.41 -12.72 -7.79
C CYS A 359 2.42 -12.91 -8.92
N GLY A 360 1.90 -13.30 -10.09
CA GLY A 360 2.62 -13.32 -11.36
C GLY A 360 2.76 -11.96 -12.06
N SER A 361 2.17 -10.89 -11.54
CA SER A 361 2.21 -9.55 -12.13
C SER A 361 1.74 -8.49 -11.12
N THR A 362 2.05 -7.22 -11.37
CA THR A 362 1.46 -6.11 -10.60
C THR A 362 0.04 -5.82 -11.08
N LYS A 363 -0.67 -5.01 -10.30
CA LYS A 363 -2.02 -4.55 -10.63
C LYS A 363 -2.06 -3.68 -11.91
N ASP A 364 -1.09 -2.78 -12.04
CA ASP A 364 -1.13 -1.65 -12.97
C ASP A 364 -0.17 -1.78 -14.15
N SER A 365 0.69 -2.81 -14.19
CA SER A 365 1.73 -2.89 -15.22
C SER A 365 2.22 -4.28 -15.55
N PHE A 366 2.89 -4.33 -16.70
CA PHE A 366 3.63 -5.48 -17.22
C PHE A 366 5.05 -5.02 -17.50
N ARG A 367 6.04 -5.70 -16.91
CA ARG A 367 7.35 -5.82 -17.55
C ARG A 367 7.64 -7.28 -17.81
N TRP A 368 8.20 -7.53 -18.98
CA TRP A 368 8.43 -8.84 -19.57
C TRP A 368 9.85 -9.35 -19.29
N ASP A 369 10.64 -8.61 -18.52
CA ASP A 369 11.98 -9.00 -18.05
C ASP A 369 11.94 -9.92 -16.81
N GLY A 370 10.73 -10.33 -16.42
CA GLY A 370 10.43 -11.13 -15.24
C GLY A 370 10.65 -10.47 -13.90
N ARG A 371 10.66 -9.14 -13.88
CA ARG A 371 10.66 -8.36 -12.66
C ARG A 371 9.36 -7.58 -12.51
N VAL A 372 9.01 -7.32 -11.27
CA VAL A 372 8.00 -6.33 -10.91
C VAL A 372 8.47 -4.97 -11.44
N GLU A 373 7.58 -4.25 -12.12
CA GLU A 373 7.89 -2.97 -12.75
C GLU A 373 8.58 -2.02 -11.75
N TRP A 374 9.67 -1.38 -12.18
CA TRP A 374 10.46 -0.43 -11.37
C TRP A 374 11.07 -1.01 -10.09
N SER A 375 11.11 -2.33 -9.93
CA SER A 375 11.61 -3.01 -8.73
C SER A 375 12.62 -4.11 -9.07
N ALA A 376 13.41 -4.53 -8.08
CA ALA A 376 14.34 -5.66 -8.21
C ALA A 376 13.67 -7.03 -8.02
N SER A 377 12.41 -7.10 -7.58
CA SER A 377 11.70 -8.34 -7.26
C SER A 377 11.42 -9.17 -8.51
N ALA A 378 11.83 -10.45 -8.48
CA ALA A 378 11.51 -11.42 -9.51
C ALA A 378 10.04 -11.86 -9.43
N ILE A 379 9.47 -12.26 -10.56
CA ILE A 379 8.13 -12.85 -10.65
C ILE A 379 8.23 -14.39 -10.56
N PRO A 380 7.35 -15.08 -9.81
CA PRO A 380 6.31 -14.52 -8.95
C PRO A 380 6.89 -13.95 -7.65
N PHE A 381 6.21 -12.94 -7.09
CA PHE A 381 6.62 -12.26 -5.86
C PHE A 381 5.52 -12.31 -4.81
N ARG A 382 5.89 -12.10 -3.54
CA ARG A 382 4.94 -11.86 -2.46
C ARG A 382 4.30 -10.49 -2.66
N CYS A 383 3.08 -10.47 -3.19
CA CYS A 383 2.37 -9.24 -3.46
C CYS A 383 1.60 -8.75 -2.22
N PRO A 384 1.48 -7.43 -2.07
CA PRO A 384 0.57 -6.83 -1.09
C PRO A 384 -0.87 -7.34 -1.28
N ALA A 385 -1.58 -7.60 -0.18
CA ALA A 385 -2.96 -8.09 -0.24
C ALA A 385 -3.90 -7.11 -0.97
N ASP A 386 -3.61 -5.81 -0.99
CA ASP A 386 -4.40 -4.78 -1.67
C ASP A 386 -4.25 -4.78 -3.21
N TYR A 387 -3.40 -5.65 -3.75
CA TYR A 387 -3.43 -5.96 -5.19
C TYR A 387 -4.65 -6.81 -5.55
N ILE A 388 -5.15 -7.59 -4.59
CA ILE A 388 -6.23 -8.56 -4.77
C ILE A 388 -7.49 -8.13 -4.02
N LEU A 389 -7.36 -7.52 -2.84
CA LEU A 389 -8.46 -7.18 -1.93
C LEU A 389 -8.73 -5.67 -1.86
N ASP A 390 -10.00 -5.29 -1.96
CA ASP A 390 -10.45 -3.91 -1.76
C ASP A 390 -10.65 -3.64 -0.27
N PHE A 391 -9.58 -3.22 0.40
CA PHE A 391 -9.63 -2.88 1.83
C PHE A 391 -10.60 -1.75 2.16
N ARG A 392 -10.92 -0.85 1.21
CA ARG A 392 -11.89 0.21 1.45
C ARG A 392 -13.30 -0.37 1.55
N ALA A 393 -13.66 -1.25 0.61
CA ALA A 393 -14.94 -1.95 0.65
C ALA A 393 -15.05 -2.84 1.88
N ILE A 394 -14.01 -3.63 2.16
CA ILE A 394 -13.94 -4.52 3.31
C ILE A 394 -14.08 -3.74 4.62
N GLN A 395 -13.31 -2.68 4.82
CA GLN A 395 -13.36 -1.90 6.07
C GLN A 395 -14.72 -1.24 6.29
N LYS A 396 -15.42 -0.88 5.22
CA LYS A 396 -16.77 -0.32 5.27
C LYS A 396 -17.82 -1.37 5.68
N GLU A 397 -17.72 -2.58 5.15
CA GLU A 397 -18.73 -3.64 5.35
C GLU A 397 -18.45 -4.50 6.59
N ASN A 398 -17.18 -4.74 6.90
CA ASN A 398 -16.74 -5.58 8.00
C ASN A 398 -15.54 -4.93 8.74
N PRO A 399 -15.79 -3.83 9.48
CA PRO A 399 -14.74 -3.18 10.25
C PRO A 399 -14.14 -4.15 11.26
N ASN A 400 -12.82 -4.16 11.38
CA ASN A 400 -12.07 -5.09 12.24
C ASN A 400 -12.09 -6.57 11.81
N GLY A 401 -12.68 -6.88 10.64
CA GLY A 401 -12.86 -8.25 10.15
C GLY A 401 -11.61 -8.95 9.60
N PHE A 402 -10.47 -8.25 9.52
CA PHE A 402 -9.23 -8.79 8.96
C PHE A 402 -8.00 -8.39 9.77
N ARG A 403 -6.94 -9.19 9.63
CA ARG A 403 -5.58 -8.89 10.09
C ARG A 403 -4.58 -9.16 8.98
N GLU A 404 -3.49 -8.41 8.99
CA GLU A 404 -2.35 -8.54 8.09
C GLU A 404 -1.64 -9.89 8.25
N THR A 405 -0.84 -10.28 7.27
CA THR A 405 -0.18 -11.58 7.23
C THR A 405 0.80 -11.78 8.37
N SER A 406 1.51 -10.71 8.73
CA SER A 406 2.51 -10.75 9.81
C SER A 406 1.89 -10.83 11.23
N PHE A 407 0.57 -10.69 11.37
CA PHE A 407 -0.10 -10.47 12.66
C PHE A 407 0.29 -11.46 13.76
N LEU A 408 0.30 -12.77 13.46
CA LEU A 408 0.64 -13.80 14.45
C LEU A 408 2.14 -13.90 14.77
N GLN A 409 3.00 -13.24 13.99
CA GLN A 409 4.45 -13.24 14.16
C GLN A 409 4.90 -12.15 15.15
N ARG A 410 3.97 -11.29 15.57
CA ARG A 410 4.22 -10.19 16.50
C ARG A 410 4.35 -10.70 17.92
N ASP A 411 5.21 -10.06 18.71
CA ASP A 411 5.41 -10.42 20.11
C ASP A 411 4.13 -10.25 20.93
N GLU A 412 3.33 -9.26 20.58
CA GLU A 412 2.03 -8.95 21.17
C GLU A 412 0.99 -10.08 20.92
N ALA A 413 1.16 -10.89 19.87
CA ALA A 413 0.31 -12.04 19.58
C ALA A 413 0.61 -13.26 20.48
N ARG A 414 1.62 -13.20 21.35
CA ARG A 414 2.08 -14.35 22.15
C ARG A 414 0.98 -14.99 22.99
N THR A 415 0.16 -14.18 23.66
CA THR A 415 -0.96 -14.69 24.48
C THR A 415 -2.04 -15.34 23.62
N LEU A 416 -2.38 -14.72 22.48
CA LEU A 416 -3.33 -15.28 21.51
C LEU A 416 -2.81 -16.62 20.92
N ASN A 417 -1.52 -16.71 20.64
CA ASN A 417 -0.89 -17.93 20.15
C ASN A 417 -0.95 -19.09 21.16
N GLN A 418 -1.08 -18.82 22.46
CA GLN A 418 -1.22 -19.85 23.49
C GLN A 418 -2.62 -20.47 23.54
N THR A 419 -3.65 -19.76 23.05
CA THR A 419 -5.03 -20.26 23.00
C THR A 419 -5.33 -21.00 21.69
N ARG A 420 -4.42 -20.98 20.72
CA ARG A 420 -4.54 -21.55 19.37
C ARG A 420 -5.02 -23.01 19.36
N LEU A 421 -6.05 -23.28 18.54
CA LEU A 421 -6.46 -24.63 18.11
C LEU A 421 -5.91 -24.92 16.72
N ASP A 422 -5.03 -25.91 16.63
CA ASP A 422 -4.44 -26.41 15.38
C ASP A 422 -5.40 -27.42 14.72
N ILE A 423 -5.94 -27.08 13.56
CA ILE A 423 -6.97 -27.86 12.86
C ILE A 423 -6.39 -28.45 11.59
N THR A 424 -6.27 -29.77 11.52
CA THR A 424 -5.81 -30.47 10.31
C THR A 424 -7.01 -30.93 9.48
N ILE A 425 -7.06 -30.52 8.22
CA ILE A 425 -8.02 -31.00 7.22
C ILE A 425 -7.53 -32.36 6.73
N CYS A 426 -8.30 -33.40 7.03
CA CYS A 426 -7.94 -34.77 6.71
C CYS A 426 -8.01 -35.07 5.22
N LYS A 427 -7.20 -36.04 4.79
CA LYS A 427 -7.31 -36.65 3.46
C LYS A 427 -8.31 -37.79 3.48
N LYS A 428 -8.84 -38.13 2.30
CA LYS A 428 -9.73 -39.28 2.15
C LYS A 428 -9.03 -40.57 2.59
N GLY A 429 -9.56 -41.23 3.61
CA GLY A 429 -9.01 -42.47 4.17
C GLY A 429 -8.25 -42.29 5.49
N ASP A 430 -8.06 -41.06 5.95
CA ASP A 430 -7.50 -40.80 7.27
C ASP A 430 -8.42 -41.31 8.38
N THR A 431 -7.84 -41.88 9.44
CA THR A 431 -8.53 -42.25 10.67
C THR A 431 -8.56 -41.09 11.66
N ASP A 432 -9.48 -41.15 12.63
CA ASP A 432 -9.56 -40.21 13.77
C ASP A 432 -9.90 -38.77 13.38
N CYS A 433 -10.69 -38.61 12.31
CA CYS A 433 -11.19 -37.32 11.85
C CYS A 433 -12.66 -37.16 12.23
N VAL A 434 -13.01 -36.02 12.83
CA VAL A 434 -14.38 -35.73 13.23
C VAL A 434 -15.21 -35.27 12.03
N ASP A 435 -16.47 -35.68 12.00
CA ASP A 435 -17.41 -35.40 10.90
C ASP A 435 -18.23 -34.11 11.11
N GLY A 436 -18.31 -33.66 12.35
CA GLY A 436 -19.07 -32.49 12.80
C GLY A 436 -20.57 -32.68 12.97
N GLU A 437 -21.06 -33.92 13.07
CA GLU A 437 -22.47 -34.20 13.39
C GLU A 437 -22.81 -33.82 14.84
N VAL A 438 -21.85 -33.98 15.75
CA VAL A 438 -21.99 -33.65 17.17
C VAL A 438 -20.84 -32.73 17.65
N PRO A 439 -21.07 -31.92 18.69
CA PRO A 439 -20.00 -31.15 19.31
C PRO A 439 -18.89 -32.07 19.82
N VAL A 440 -17.66 -31.58 19.76
CA VAL A 440 -16.47 -32.28 20.25
C VAL A 440 -15.97 -31.53 21.47
N ASP A 441 -15.63 -32.26 22.52
CA ASP A 441 -14.97 -31.69 23.69
C ASP A 441 -13.48 -31.52 23.37
N ILE A 442 -13.01 -30.27 23.35
CA ILE A 442 -11.64 -29.91 22.99
C ILE A 442 -11.00 -29.29 24.24
N PRO A 443 -9.86 -29.82 24.71
CA PRO A 443 -9.19 -29.28 25.89
C PRO A 443 -8.83 -27.80 25.71
N SER A 444 -9.04 -27.00 26.75
CA SER A 444 -8.63 -25.58 26.79
C SER A 444 -7.12 -25.40 26.55
N GLY A 445 -6.74 -24.22 26.04
CA GLY A 445 -5.36 -23.89 25.73
C GLY A 445 -4.94 -24.39 24.36
N ARG A 446 -3.65 -24.68 24.16
CA ARG A 446 -3.18 -25.16 22.86
C ARG A 446 -3.59 -26.62 22.64
N ALA A 447 -4.37 -26.87 21.60
CA ALA A 447 -4.90 -28.19 21.28
C ALA A 447 -4.88 -28.45 19.76
N THR A 448 -5.21 -29.68 19.37
CA THR A 448 -5.29 -30.12 17.97
C THR A 448 -6.64 -30.76 17.67
N LEU A 449 -7.17 -30.54 16.48
CA LEU A 449 -8.40 -31.14 15.97
C LEU A 449 -8.20 -31.63 14.53
N ARG A 450 -8.74 -32.79 14.19
CA ARG A 450 -8.71 -33.33 12.83
C ARG A 450 -10.12 -33.35 12.25
N LEU A 451 -10.37 -32.62 11.16
CA LEU A 451 -11.70 -32.52 10.53
C LEU A 451 -11.72 -33.24 9.20
N LEU A 452 -12.79 -34.01 8.96
CA LEU A 452 -13.05 -34.59 7.64
C LEU A 452 -13.27 -33.49 6.59
N PRO A 453 -12.86 -33.70 5.33
CA PRO A 453 -13.18 -32.79 4.24
C PRO A 453 -14.68 -32.88 3.87
N GLY A 454 -15.14 -31.92 3.08
CA GLY A 454 -16.49 -31.90 2.50
C GLY A 454 -17.60 -31.67 3.53
N ARG A 455 -17.35 -30.83 4.54
CA ARG A 455 -18.32 -30.53 5.59
C ARG A 455 -19.29 -29.45 5.14
N THR A 456 -20.52 -29.57 5.62
CA THR A 456 -21.54 -28.52 5.48
C THR A 456 -21.30 -27.39 6.49
N LEU A 457 -21.87 -26.21 6.23
CA LEU A 457 -21.86 -25.10 7.18
C LEU A 457 -22.46 -25.48 8.55
N LYS A 458 -23.50 -26.33 8.56
CA LYS A 458 -24.09 -26.84 9.81
C LYS A 458 -23.06 -27.64 10.61
N GLN A 459 -22.40 -28.61 10.00
CA GLN A 459 -21.39 -29.45 10.67
C GLN A 459 -20.22 -28.62 11.20
N LEU A 460 -19.73 -27.67 10.39
CA LEU A 460 -18.64 -26.78 10.79
C LEU A 460 -19.05 -25.88 11.97
N ARG A 461 -20.27 -25.33 11.98
CA ARG A 461 -20.77 -24.55 13.13
C ARG A 461 -20.89 -25.39 14.40
N THR A 462 -21.31 -26.65 14.30
CA THR A 462 -21.43 -27.57 15.44
C THR A 462 -20.09 -27.77 16.15
N VAL A 463 -19.00 -27.92 15.41
CA VAL A 463 -17.67 -28.18 16.00
C VAL A 463 -16.92 -26.88 16.29
N LEU A 464 -16.86 -25.97 15.32
CA LEU A 464 -16.01 -24.78 15.39
C LEU A 464 -16.63 -23.63 16.18
N GLY A 465 -17.96 -23.58 16.30
CA GLY A 465 -18.68 -22.53 17.02
C GLY A 465 -18.34 -22.49 18.51
N PRO A 466 -18.39 -23.63 19.23
CA PRO A 466 -17.87 -23.71 20.59
C PRO A 466 -16.35 -23.51 20.64
N ALA A 467 -15.61 -24.14 19.71
CA ALA A 467 -14.14 -24.11 19.71
C ALA A 467 -13.56 -22.69 19.62
N ILE A 468 -14.11 -21.83 18.75
CA ILE A 468 -13.59 -20.45 18.60
C ILE A 468 -13.83 -19.59 19.85
N LYS A 469 -14.90 -19.87 20.62
CA LYS A 469 -15.18 -19.15 21.86
C LYS A 469 -14.14 -19.46 22.93
N GLU A 470 -13.70 -20.71 23.00
CA GLU A 470 -12.71 -21.21 23.96
C GLU A 470 -11.28 -20.84 23.53
N HIS A 471 -10.91 -21.16 22.29
CA HIS A 471 -9.53 -21.06 21.80
C HIS A 471 -9.17 -19.68 21.22
N LYS A 472 -10.15 -18.85 20.84
CA LYS A 472 -9.94 -17.52 20.23
C LYS A 472 -9.13 -17.46 18.93
N LEU A 473 -8.35 -18.48 18.57
CA LEU A 473 -7.59 -18.58 17.34
C LEU A 473 -7.74 -20.00 16.77
N LEU A 474 -8.43 -20.10 15.64
CA LEU A 474 -8.49 -21.32 14.85
C LEU A 474 -7.43 -21.25 13.74
N HIS A 475 -6.54 -22.22 13.68
CA HIS A 475 -5.49 -22.29 12.67
C HIS A 475 -5.62 -23.56 11.84
N PHE A 476 -5.88 -23.41 10.54
CA PHE A 476 -6.11 -24.53 9.65
C PHE A 476 -4.85 -24.94 8.88
N GLN A 477 -4.65 -26.25 8.75
CA GLN A 477 -3.59 -26.90 7.98
C GLN A 477 -4.21 -27.89 7.00
N GLY A 478 -3.62 -28.02 5.82
CA GLY A 478 -4.19 -28.82 4.73
C GLY A 478 -4.98 -27.98 3.74
N ASN A 479 -5.53 -28.64 2.73
CA ASN A 479 -6.23 -27.98 1.63
C ASN A 479 -7.57 -27.35 2.08
N MET A 480 -7.55 -26.04 2.33
CA MET A 480 -8.74 -25.24 2.71
C MET A 480 -9.91 -25.33 1.72
N THR A 481 -9.65 -25.63 0.45
CA THR A 481 -10.73 -25.76 -0.56
C THR A 481 -11.55 -27.03 -0.38
N GLU A 482 -10.98 -28.06 0.24
CA GLU A 482 -11.65 -29.35 0.45
C GLU A 482 -12.50 -29.38 1.72
N LEU A 483 -12.33 -28.42 2.65
CA LEU A 483 -13.01 -28.45 3.94
C LEU A 483 -14.53 -28.25 3.83
N LEU A 484 -14.95 -27.29 3.01
CA LEU A 484 -16.32 -26.76 3.01
C LEU A 484 -17.04 -27.08 1.70
N VAL A 485 -18.25 -27.65 1.80
CA VAL A 485 -19.21 -27.75 0.70
C VAL A 485 -20.42 -26.89 1.01
N MET A 486 -20.81 -26.06 0.03
CA MET A 486 -21.97 -25.18 0.10
C MET A 486 -23.01 -25.59 -0.94
N SER A 487 -24.28 -25.49 -0.57
CA SER A 487 -25.39 -25.56 -1.50
C SER A 487 -25.44 -24.30 -2.40
N PRO A 488 -26.08 -24.37 -3.59
CA PRO A 488 -26.17 -23.21 -4.47
C PRO A 488 -26.79 -21.94 -3.82
N PRO A 489 -27.84 -22.05 -2.96
CA PRO A 489 -28.33 -20.89 -2.22
C PRO A 489 -27.30 -20.30 -1.24
N GLU A 490 -26.53 -21.14 -0.56
CA GLU A 490 -25.45 -20.68 0.35
C GLU A 490 -24.34 -19.99 -0.44
N VAL A 491 -23.95 -20.52 -1.61
CA VAL A 491 -22.99 -19.87 -2.52
C VAL A 491 -23.49 -18.49 -2.94
N ALA A 492 -24.76 -18.38 -3.35
CA ALA A 492 -25.36 -17.11 -3.79
C ALA A 492 -25.36 -16.07 -2.66
N ASP A 493 -25.72 -16.46 -1.44
CA ASP A 493 -25.76 -15.58 -0.27
C ASP A 493 -24.36 -15.10 0.14
N GLN A 494 -23.42 -16.03 0.25
CA GLN A 494 -22.05 -15.72 0.64
C GLN A 494 -21.39 -14.81 -0.39
N SER A 495 -21.52 -15.14 -1.69
CA SER A 495 -21.00 -14.35 -2.80
C SER A 495 -21.58 -12.93 -2.82
N LYS A 496 -22.90 -12.78 -2.70
CA LYS A 496 -23.55 -11.46 -2.70
C LYS A 496 -23.01 -10.56 -1.59
N ALA A 497 -22.74 -11.12 -0.43
CA ALA A 497 -22.26 -10.38 0.73
C ALA A 497 -20.74 -10.15 0.75
N THR A 498 -19.97 -10.72 -0.18
CA THR A 498 -18.53 -10.40 -0.35
C THR A 498 -18.20 -9.85 -1.74
N GLN A 499 -19.20 -9.52 -2.56
CA GLN A 499 -19.04 -9.17 -3.98
C GLN A 499 -18.12 -7.95 -4.22
N GLN A 500 -18.01 -7.05 -3.23
CA GLN A 500 -17.18 -5.83 -3.32
C GLN A 500 -15.77 -6.01 -2.72
N TYR A 501 -15.43 -7.18 -2.18
CA TYR A 501 -14.16 -7.37 -1.47
C TYR A 501 -12.95 -7.45 -2.39
N MET A 502 -13.16 -7.61 -3.69
CA MET A 502 -12.11 -7.91 -4.65
C MET A 502 -11.72 -6.69 -5.48
N MET A 503 -10.41 -6.51 -5.68
CA MET A 503 -9.87 -5.51 -6.59
C MET A 503 -10.02 -5.91 -8.07
N ALA A 504 -9.78 -4.94 -8.93
CA ALA A 504 -9.55 -5.15 -10.36
C ALA A 504 -8.05 -5.29 -10.67
N SER A 505 -7.73 -6.22 -11.57
CA SER A 505 -6.43 -6.38 -12.23
C SER A 505 -6.52 -5.88 -13.67
N CYS A 506 -5.55 -5.10 -14.12
CA CYS A 506 -5.43 -4.73 -15.53
C CYS A 506 -5.17 -5.99 -16.38
N CYS A 507 -5.90 -6.18 -17.47
CA CYS A 507 -5.76 -7.34 -18.36
C CYS A 507 -5.70 -6.97 -19.85
N MET A 508 -5.59 -5.67 -20.17
CA MET A 508 -5.54 -5.12 -21.52
C MET A 508 -4.35 -4.16 -21.65
N HIS A 509 -3.76 -4.07 -22.83
CA HIS A 509 -2.70 -3.09 -23.12
C HIS A 509 -3.33 -1.71 -23.35
N ASP A 510 -2.77 -0.66 -22.75
CA ASP A 510 -3.15 0.76 -22.94
C ASP A 510 -4.64 1.14 -22.75
N ASP A 511 -5.46 0.25 -22.17
CA ASP A 511 -6.86 0.52 -21.85
C ASP A 511 -7.09 0.53 -20.32
N PRO A 512 -7.21 1.72 -19.69
CA PRO A 512 -7.55 1.85 -18.27
C PRO A 512 -8.91 1.23 -17.90
N ALA A 513 -9.83 1.03 -18.86
CA ALA A 513 -11.12 0.38 -18.65
C ALA A 513 -11.05 -1.15 -18.79
N GLY A 514 -9.97 -1.67 -19.37
CA GLY A 514 -9.70 -3.08 -19.64
C GLY A 514 -9.24 -3.88 -18.42
N SER A 515 -10.03 -3.84 -17.34
CA SER A 515 -9.72 -4.55 -16.09
C SER A 515 -10.73 -5.66 -15.79
N ILE A 516 -10.21 -6.78 -15.28
CA ILE A 516 -11.00 -7.88 -14.72
C ILE A 516 -10.96 -7.76 -13.21
N ARG A 517 -12.14 -7.78 -12.59
CA ARG A 517 -12.26 -7.93 -11.14
C ARG A 517 -12.05 -9.39 -10.78
N TYR A 518 -11.24 -9.64 -9.76
CA TYR A 518 -11.17 -10.96 -9.16
C TYR A 518 -12.54 -11.33 -8.59
N ASP A 519 -12.79 -12.63 -8.51
CA ASP A 519 -14.04 -13.16 -7.98
C ASP A 519 -13.72 -14.32 -7.01
N LEU A 520 -14.16 -14.17 -5.77
CA LEU A 520 -13.93 -15.14 -4.70
C LEU A 520 -14.67 -16.47 -4.97
N PHE A 521 -15.71 -16.46 -5.81
CA PHE A 521 -16.58 -17.60 -6.12
C PHE A 521 -16.50 -18.04 -7.59
N TRP A 522 -15.47 -17.61 -8.32
CA TRP A 522 -15.32 -17.80 -9.76
C TRP A 522 -15.57 -19.24 -10.26
N ASP A 523 -15.17 -20.25 -9.49
CA ASP A 523 -15.22 -21.69 -9.78
C ASP A 523 -16.50 -22.39 -9.31
N LEU A 524 -17.41 -21.71 -8.60
CA LEU A 524 -18.65 -22.30 -8.08
C LEU A 524 -19.88 -21.81 -8.84
N PRO A 525 -20.81 -22.69 -9.24
CA PRO A 525 -22.03 -22.26 -9.91
C PRO A 525 -22.99 -21.55 -8.95
N GLY A 526 -23.75 -20.58 -9.46
CA GLY A 526 -24.81 -19.90 -8.70
C GLY A 526 -24.33 -18.70 -7.86
N HIS A 527 -23.22 -18.06 -8.22
CA HIS A 527 -22.69 -16.88 -7.53
C HIS A 527 -23.04 -15.57 -8.24
N TYR A 528 -22.81 -14.43 -7.57
CA TYR A 528 -22.84 -13.10 -8.16
C TYR A 528 -21.43 -12.63 -8.47
N SER A 529 -21.20 -12.19 -9.71
CA SER A 529 -19.92 -11.62 -10.10
C SER A 529 -19.65 -10.31 -9.36
N ALA A 530 -18.40 -9.85 -9.36
CA ALA A 530 -18.03 -8.54 -8.80
C ALA A 530 -18.70 -7.33 -9.49
N ARG A 531 -19.46 -7.55 -10.59
CA ARG A 531 -20.31 -6.55 -11.27
C ARG A 531 -21.80 -6.70 -10.92
N GLY A 532 -22.15 -7.65 -10.03
CA GLY A 532 -23.53 -7.92 -9.60
C GLY A 532 -24.33 -8.83 -10.55
N GLU A 533 -23.66 -9.47 -11.52
CA GLU A 533 -24.33 -10.38 -12.47
C GLU A 533 -24.44 -11.79 -11.87
N PHE A 534 -25.63 -12.39 -11.93
CA PHE A 534 -25.81 -13.77 -11.46
C PHE A 534 -25.27 -14.80 -12.46
N ILE A 535 -24.37 -15.65 -12.03
CA ILE A 535 -23.67 -16.65 -12.84
C ILE A 535 -24.24 -18.05 -12.56
N LYS A 536 -24.96 -18.62 -13.53
CA LYS A 536 -25.70 -19.89 -13.36
C LYS A 536 -24.85 -21.17 -13.43
N GLY A 537 -23.68 -21.13 -14.06
CA GLY A 537 -22.83 -22.29 -14.30
C GLY A 537 -21.36 -21.95 -14.08
N ASN A 538 -20.46 -22.93 -14.27
CA ASN A 538 -19.03 -22.66 -14.14
C ASN A 538 -18.59 -21.69 -15.23
N LYS A 539 -17.98 -20.57 -14.82
CA LYS A 539 -17.19 -19.72 -15.73
C LYS A 539 -15.72 -20.12 -15.54
N ALA A 540 -15.14 -20.72 -16.57
CA ALA A 540 -13.70 -20.60 -16.77
C ALA A 540 -13.45 -19.21 -17.37
N TYR A 541 -12.49 -18.47 -16.82
CA TYR A 541 -11.99 -17.25 -17.44
C TYR A 541 -11.21 -17.56 -18.72
#